data_AF-A0A552IPS8-F1
#
_entry.id   AF-A0A552IPS8-F1
#
_cell.length_a   1.000
_cell.length_b   1.000
_cell.length_c   1.000
_cell.angle_alpha   90.00
_cell.angle_beta   90.00
_cell.angle_gamma   90.00
#
_symmetry.space_group_name_H-M   'P 1'
#
loop_
_entity.id
_entity.type
_entity.pdbx_description
1 polymer ?
#
loop_
_entity_poly.entity_id
_entity_poly.type
_entity_poly.pdbx_seq_one_letter_code
_entity_poly.pdbx_strand_id
1 'polypeptide(L)' 'MAKKVPIEVNADLKLLYRQTSEKLRGCDQRQFMAQLVQQWGRGGYTFAEKELGWNRRTIRKGMMGLTHGLSIADGF' A
#
# COMPACT_ATOMS: atom_id res chain seq x y z
N MET A 1 -1.61 0.70 -26.19
CA MET A 1 -2.41 1.04 -24.99
C MET A 1 -2.39 -0.16 -24.06
N ALA A 2 -1.72 -0.08 -22.90
CA ALA A 2 -1.57 -1.23 -22.01
C ALA A 2 -2.94 -1.69 -21.48
N LYS A 3 -3.25 -2.98 -21.65
CA LYS A 3 -4.49 -3.61 -21.16
C LYS A 3 -4.64 -3.34 -19.67
N LYS A 4 -5.79 -2.79 -19.28
CA LYS A 4 -6.17 -2.50 -17.89
C LYS A 4 -6.62 -3.82 -17.27
N VAL A 5 -5.70 -4.57 -16.66
CA VAL A 5 -6.07 -5.76 -15.88
C VAL A 5 -6.71 -5.25 -14.57
N PRO A 6 -7.99 -5.58 -14.30
CA PRO A 6 -8.61 -5.22 -13.04
C PRO A 6 -7.86 -5.90 -11.90
N ILE A 7 -7.62 -5.14 -10.83
CA ILE A 7 -7.04 -5.68 -9.60
C ILE A 7 -8.12 -6.54 -8.95
N GLU A 8 -8.06 -7.85 -9.15
CA GLU A 8 -8.98 -8.81 -8.56
C GLU A 8 -8.30 -9.47 -7.35
N VAL A 9 -8.70 -9.02 -6.15
CA VAL A 9 -8.22 -9.56 -4.87
C VAL A 9 -9.43 -10.17 -4.17
N ASN A 10 -9.31 -11.43 -3.76
CA ASN A 10 -10.33 -12.12 -2.97
C ASN A 10 -10.60 -11.38 -1.64
N ALA A 11 -11.82 -11.47 -1.11
CA ALA A 11 -12.22 -10.88 0.17
C ALA A 11 -11.30 -11.29 1.33
N ASP A 12 -10.88 -12.56 1.38
CA ASP A 12 -9.98 -13.06 2.43
C ASP A 12 -8.60 -12.38 2.38
N LEU A 13 -8.08 -12.14 1.17
CA LEU A 13 -6.81 -11.43 0.97
C LEU A 13 -6.94 -9.96 1.35
N LYS A 14 -8.07 -9.31 1.02
CA LYS A 14 -8.33 -7.92 1.46
C LYS A 14 -8.33 -7.82 2.98
N LEU A 15 -8.97 -8.77 3.66
CA LEU A 15 -8.97 -8.83 5.13
C LEU A 15 -7.56 -9.03 5.68
N LEU A 16 -6.81 -9.97 5.12
CA LEU A 16 -5.41 -10.22 5.50
C LEU A 16 -4.55 -8.97 5.36
N TYR A 17 -4.68 -8.21 4.26
CA TYR A 17 -3.92 -6.99 4.05
C TYR A 17 -4.26 -5.92 5.08
N ARG A 18 -5.55 -5.72 5.40
CA ARG A 18 -5.96 -4.79 6.45
C ARG A 18 -5.37 -5.18 7.81
N GLN A 19 -5.57 -6.43 8.21
CA GLN A 19 -5.05 -6.95 9.48
C GLN A 19 -3.52 -6.84 9.57
N THR A 20 -2.83 -7.16 8.49
CA THR A 20 -1.36 -7.02 8.42
C THR A 20 -0.95 -5.56 8.55
N SER A 21 -1.61 -4.66 7.82
CA SER A 21 -1.31 -3.23 7.92
C SER A 21 -1.58 -2.68 9.32
N GLU A 22 -2.62 -3.14 10.02
CA GLU A 22 -2.93 -2.69 11.39
C GLU A 22 -1.94 -3.21 12.44
N LYS A 23 -1.40 -4.42 12.23
CA LYS A 23 -0.35 -5.01 13.08
C LYS A 23 0.99 -4.31 12.93
N LEU A 24 1.32 -3.87 11.72
CA LEU A 24 2.54 -3.11 11.46
C LEU A 24 2.39 -1.67 11.97
N ARG A 25 3.52 -1.04 12.34
CA ARG A 25 3.55 0.34 12.86
C ARG A 25 4.55 1.20 12.08
N GLY A 26 4.31 2.51 12.10
CA GLY A 26 5.26 3.52 11.61
C GLY A 26 5.71 3.32 10.15
N CYS A 27 7.01 3.16 9.96
CA CYS A 27 7.62 3.01 8.63
C CYS A 27 7.24 1.68 7.97
N ASP A 28 7.27 0.58 8.72
CA ASP A 28 7.04 -0.76 8.17
C ASP A 28 5.62 -0.90 7.62
N GLN A 29 4.64 -0.31 8.32
CA GLN A 29 3.27 -0.22 7.85
C GLN A 29 3.20 0.50 6.50
N ARG A 30 3.83 1.67 6.39
CA ARG A 30 3.85 2.49 5.17
C ARG A 30 4.54 1.76 4.02
N GLN A 31 5.65 1.09 4.28
CA GLN A 31 6.40 0.33 3.27
C GLN A 31 5.58 -0.86 2.77
N PHE A 32 4.95 -1.63 3.66
CA PHE A 32 4.08 -2.74 3.27
C PHE A 32 2.95 -2.29 2.35
N MET A 33 2.23 -1.23 2.72
CA MET A 33 1.15 -0.67 1.90
C MET A 33 1.67 -0.19 0.54
N ALA A 34 2.84 0.45 0.51
CA ALA A 34 3.43 0.96 -0.72
C ALA A 34 3.90 -0.15 -1.66
N GLN A 35 4.49 -1.24 -1.14
CA GLN A 35 4.90 -2.40 -1.94
C GLN A 35 3.69 -3.06 -2.62
N LEU A 36 2.59 -3.28 -1.89
CA LEU A 36 1.36 -3.83 -2.47
C LEU A 36 0.79 -2.94 -3.57
N VAL A 37 0.74 -1.63 -3.33
CA VAL A 37 0.24 -0.67 -4.31
C VAL A 37 1.15 -0.57 -5.54
N GLN A 38 2.47 -0.70 -5.36
CA GLN A 38 3.43 -0.76 -6.45
C GLN A 38 3.22 -2.02 -7.31
N GLN A 39 3.00 -3.18 -6.67
CA GLN A 39 2.72 -4.44 -7.36
C GLN A 39 1.40 -4.40 -8.16
N TRP A 40 0.36 -3.76 -7.61
CA TRP A 40 -0.91 -3.58 -8.32
C TRP A 40 -0.82 -2.56 -9.47
N GLY A 41 0.22 -1.73 -9.51
CA GLY A 41 0.47 -0.79 -10.59
C GLY A 41 -0.62 0.29 -10.73
N ARG A 42 -0.99 0.59 -11.98
CA ARG A 42 -1.86 1.73 -12.29
C ARG A 42 -3.28 1.50 -11.80
N GLY A 43 -3.66 2.23 -10.75
CA GLY A 43 -4.96 2.09 -10.10
C GLY A 43 -4.89 1.53 -8.68
N GLY A 44 -3.73 1.00 -8.26
CA GLY A 44 -3.50 0.47 -6.91
C GLY A 44 -3.84 1.48 -5.81
N TYR A 45 -3.50 2.76 -5.98
CA TYR A 45 -3.86 3.82 -5.02
C TYR A 45 -5.37 4.03 -4.87
N THR A 46 -6.13 3.89 -5.95
CA THR A 46 -7.59 4.04 -5.92
C THR A 46 -8.25 2.79 -5.35
N PHE A 47 -7.73 1.62 -5.71
CA PHE A 47 -8.16 0.34 -5.13
C PHE A 47 -7.92 0.32 -3.61
N ALA A 48 -6.70 0.66 -3.15
CA ALA A 48 -6.36 0.67 -1.74
C ALA A 48 -7.23 1.62 -0.91
N GLU A 49 -7.55 2.81 -1.44
CA GLU A 49 -8.44 3.75 -0.77
C GLU A 49 -9.87 3.19 -0.69
N LYS A 50 -10.43 2.72 -1.80
CA LYS A 50 -11.83 2.26 -1.86
C LYS A 50 -12.07 0.94 -1.13
N GLU A 51 -11.17 -0.01 -1.31
CA GLU A 51 -11.36 -1.40 -0.88
C GLU A 51 -10.71 -1.70 0.47
N LEU A 52 -9.64 -1.00 0.83
CA LEU A 52 -8.89 -1.23 2.07
C LEU A 52 -9.00 -0.06 3.06
N GLY A 53 -9.61 1.06 2.66
CA GLY A 53 -9.73 2.26 3.49
C GLY A 53 -8.40 2.97 3.75
N TRP A 54 -7.39 2.68 2.96
CA TRP A 54 -6.03 3.18 3.20
C TRP A 54 -5.84 4.60 2.71
N ASN A 55 -5.19 5.43 3.53
CA ASN A 55 -4.91 6.82 3.18
C ASN A 55 -3.82 6.91 2.10
N ARG A 56 -4.16 7.50 0.94
CA ARG A 56 -3.22 7.70 -0.18
C ARG A 56 -1.96 8.48 0.18
N ARG A 57 -2.02 9.42 1.13
CA ARG A 57 -0.85 10.18 1.62
C ARG A 57 0.13 9.27 2.35
N THR A 58 -0.38 8.35 3.18
CA THR A 58 0.41 7.35 3.90
C THR A 58 1.14 6.41 2.94
N ILE A 59 0.44 5.93 1.91
CA ILE A 59 1.02 5.08 0.85
C ILE A 59 2.10 5.84 0.07
N ARG A 60 1.86 7.11 -0.29
CA ARG A 60 2.85 7.95 -0.98
C ARG A 60 4.13 8.14 -0.16
N LYS A 61 4.01 8.37 1.15
CA LYS A 61 5.17 8.44 2.05
C LYS A 61 5.97 7.13 2.05
N GLY A 62 5.29 5.99 2.14
CA GLY A 62 5.92 4.67 2.03
C GLY A 62 6.63 4.48 0.69
N MET A 63 6.03 4.93 -0.40
CA MET A 63 6.61 4.84 -1.74
C MET A 63 7.89 5.67 -1.89
N MET A 64 7.92 6.88 -1.31
CA MET A 64 9.15 7.67 -1.26
C MET A 64 10.25 6.94 -0.49
N GLY A 65 9.92 6.32 0.66
CA GLY A 65 10.89 5.52 1.42
C GLY A 65 11.46 4.33 0.62
N LEU A 66 10.60 3.60 -0.11
CA LEU A 66 11.02 2.49 -0.97
C LEU A 66 11.96 2.94 -2.09
N THR A 67 11.66 4.05 -2.77
CA THR A 67 12.50 4.56 -3.87
C THR A 67 13.91 4.93 -3.41
N HIS A 68 14.05 5.41 -2.18
CA HIS A 68 15.35 5.77 -1.62
C HIS A 68 16.05 4.61 -0.91
N GLY A 69 15.44 3.43 -0.80
CA GLY A 69 15.95 2.31 0.01
C GLY A 69 16.06 2.67 1.50
N LEU A 70 15.38 3.73 1.93
CA LEU A 70 15.44 4.27 3.29
C LEU A 70 14.12 3.97 4.00
N SER A 71 14.21 3.27 5.13
CA SER A 71 13.12 3.29 6.11
C SER A 71 13.09 4.68 6.73
N ILE A 72 12.19 5.55 6.22
CA ILE A 72 11.97 6.88 6.79
C ILE A 72 11.32 6.67 8.17
N ALA A 73 12.17 6.58 9.19
CA ALA A 73 11.74 6.58 10.58
C ALA A 73 10.85 7.82 10.81
N ASP A 74 9.69 7.61 11.43
CA ASP A 74 8.90 8.74 11.89
C ASP A 74 9.69 9.38 13.04
N GLY A 75 10.15 10.61 12.86
CA GLY A 75 10.72 11.40 13.94
C GLY A 75 9.62 11.64 14.97
N PHE A 76 9.76 11.03 16.14
CA PHE A 76 8.90 11.28 17.31
C PHE A 76 9.28 12.58 17.98
#